data_AF-A0A0L1LNU9-F1
#
_entry.id   AF-A0A0L1LNU9-F1
#
_cell.length_a   1.000
_cell.length_b   1.000
_cell.length_c   1.000
_cell.angle_alpha   90.00
_cell.angle_beta   90.00
_cell.angle_gamma   90.00
#
_symmetry.space_group_name_H-M   'P 1'
#
loop_
_entity.id
_entity.type
_entity.pdbx_description
1 polymer ?
#
loop_
_entity_poly.entity_id
_entity_poly.type
_entity_poly.pdbx_seq_one_letter_code
_entity_poly.pdbx_strand_id
1 'polypeptide(L)'
;MAGASFAQDDARFLQGKVIQGPFKTSVVDNGELSFLDTGDAEFPISLILETAEADKSKAKSLVDKYDVAGSDPKIESLFFYPVQGKKNVLVLVSWELTSRGIGTYGTLYQVYSYEKGSKNQLVTNKLIRFDKHLSGIDGYQEGEEEHFAYKDAASIKSYIKKNINVH
;
A
#
# COMPACT_ATOMS: atom_id res chain seq x y z
N MET A 1 -18.88 -13.89 -21.01
CA MET A 1 -19.48 -13.06 -19.94
C MET A 1 -18.67 -13.27 -18.68
N ALA A 2 -17.64 -12.45 -18.42
CA ALA A 2 -16.74 -12.62 -17.26
C ALA A 2 -16.28 -11.29 -16.64
N GLY A 3 -16.90 -10.16 -17.04
CA GLY A 3 -16.50 -8.82 -16.59
C GLY A 3 -17.34 -8.21 -15.48
N ALA A 4 -18.48 -8.83 -15.12
CA ALA A 4 -19.42 -8.26 -14.16
C ALA A 4 -19.14 -8.70 -12.70
N SER A 5 -18.55 -9.88 -12.48
CA SER A 5 -18.36 -10.43 -11.13
C SER A 5 -17.20 -9.75 -10.38
N PHE A 6 -16.05 -9.54 -11.03
CA PHE A 6 -14.89 -8.90 -10.39
C PHE A 6 -15.16 -7.44 -9.95
N ALA A 7 -15.90 -6.68 -10.75
CA ALA A 7 -16.23 -5.28 -10.42
C ALA A 7 -17.24 -5.15 -9.26
N GLN A 8 -18.09 -6.17 -9.08
CA GLN A 8 -19.07 -6.21 -7.99
C GLN A 8 -18.42 -6.65 -6.66
N ASP A 9 -17.39 -7.50 -6.73
CA ASP A 9 -16.63 -7.96 -5.56
C ASP A 9 -15.76 -6.86 -4.94
N ASP A 10 -15.21 -5.94 -5.74
CA ASP A 10 -14.34 -4.89 -5.20
C ASP A 10 -15.11 -3.71 -4.58
N ALA A 11 -16.40 -3.55 -4.90
CA ALA A 11 -17.23 -2.47 -4.38
C ALA A 11 -17.41 -2.53 -2.85
N ARG A 12 -17.34 -3.73 -2.25
CA ARG A 12 -17.41 -3.90 -0.79
C ARG A 12 -16.21 -3.29 -0.07
N PHE A 13 -15.05 -3.24 -0.72
CA PHE A 13 -13.83 -2.63 -0.18
C PHE A 13 -13.82 -1.09 -0.27
N LEU A 14 -14.86 -0.48 -0.84
CA LEU A 14 -15.10 0.97 -0.78
C LEU A 14 -15.83 1.39 0.51
N GLN A 15 -16.26 0.43 1.32
CA GLN A 15 -17.02 0.63 2.54
C GLN A 15 -16.25 0.03 3.71
N GLY A 16 -16.37 0.67 4.87
CA GLY A 16 -15.64 0.27 6.07
C GLY A 16 -15.45 1.42 7.04
N LYS A 17 -14.86 1.12 8.19
CA LYS A 17 -14.51 2.13 9.19
C LYS A 17 -13.19 2.77 8.78
N VAL A 18 -13.14 4.10 8.69
CA VAL A 18 -11.87 4.82 8.47
C VAL A 18 -10.96 4.57 9.68
N ILE A 19 -9.80 3.97 9.43
CA ILE A 19 -8.78 3.70 10.47
C ILE A 19 -7.59 4.66 10.38
N GLN A 20 -7.30 5.20 9.19
CA GLN A 20 -6.29 6.24 8.97
C GLN A 20 -6.70 7.16 7.82
N GLY A 21 -6.38 8.45 7.92
CA GLY A 21 -6.77 9.49 6.96
C GLY A 21 -8.00 10.30 7.41
N PRO A 22 -8.56 11.14 6.53
CA PRO A 22 -8.14 11.36 5.15
C PRO A 22 -6.80 12.11 5.05
N PHE A 23 -5.96 11.69 4.11
CA PHE A 23 -4.71 12.35 3.75
C PHE A 23 -4.86 13.06 2.40
N LYS A 24 -4.64 14.37 2.35
CA LYS A 24 -4.62 15.09 1.08
C LYS A 24 -3.47 14.57 0.22
N THR A 25 -3.80 14.09 -0.97
CA THR A 25 -2.80 13.72 -1.97
C THR A 25 -2.54 14.86 -2.92
N SER A 26 -1.31 14.91 -3.41
CA SER A 26 -0.88 15.83 -4.46
C SER A 26 -0.45 15.08 -5.73
N VAL A 27 -0.78 13.78 -5.79
CA VAL A 27 -0.66 12.93 -6.98
C VAL A 27 -1.92 13.03 -7.84
N VAL A 28 -3.09 13.16 -7.21
CA VAL A 28 -4.38 13.39 -7.88
C VAL A 28 -4.97 14.70 -7.37
N ASP A 29 -5.47 15.52 -8.29
CA ASP A 29 -6.03 16.84 -7.96
C ASP A 29 -7.30 16.69 -7.11
N ASN A 30 -7.39 17.46 -6.02
CA ASN A 30 -8.48 17.38 -5.04
C ASN A 30 -8.73 15.97 -4.49
N GLY A 31 -7.68 15.13 -4.46
CA GLY A 31 -7.75 13.77 -3.95
C GLY A 31 -7.47 13.67 -2.46
N GLU A 32 -8.21 12.81 -1.77
CA GLU A 32 -8.01 12.43 -0.38
C GLU A 32 -7.90 10.90 -0.27
N LEU A 33 -6.91 10.42 0.47
CA LEU A 33 -6.64 8.99 0.67
C LEU A 33 -7.04 8.57 2.08
N SER A 34 -7.78 7.46 2.19
CA SER A 34 -8.16 6.90 3.49
C SER A 34 -7.95 5.39 3.48
N PHE A 35 -7.53 4.86 4.63
CA PHE A 35 -7.52 3.43 4.88
C PHE A 35 -8.80 3.04 5.61
N LEU A 36 -9.46 2.01 5.11
CA LEU A 36 -10.67 1.45 5.70
C LEU A 36 -10.37 0.09 6.30
N ASP A 37 -10.88 -0.15 7.50
CA ASP A 37 -11.13 -1.50 8.01
C ASP A 37 -12.44 -1.99 7.37
N THR A 38 -12.33 -3.03 6.55
CA THR A 38 -13.40 -3.57 5.70
C THR A 38 -14.18 -4.68 6.41
N GLY A 39 -13.65 -5.23 7.51
CA GLY A 39 -14.16 -6.44 8.16
C GLY A 39 -14.05 -7.72 7.33
N ASP A 40 -13.36 -7.70 6.18
CA ASP A 40 -13.11 -8.89 5.36
C ASP A 40 -11.96 -9.71 5.95
N ALA A 41 -12.11 -11.04 5.95
CA ALA A 41 -11.15 -11.94 6.58
C ALA A 41 -9.87 -12.14 5.75
N GLU A 42 -9.91 -11.94 4.44
CA GLU A 42 -8.75 -12.09 3.56
C GLU A 42 -8.08 -10.73 3.32
N PHE A 43 -8.88 -9.68 3.13
CA PHE A 43 -8.44 -8.31 2.86
C PHE A 43 -9.02 -7.29 3.86
N PRO A 44 -8.60 -7.34 5.14
CA PRO A 44 -9.19 -6.54 6.21
C PRO A 44 -8.96 -5.04 6.05
N ILE A 45 -7.94 -4.63 5.26
CA ILE A 45 -7.66 -3.21 5.00
C ILE A 45 -7.74 -2.90 3.50
N SER A 46 -8.44 -1.82 3.16
CA SER A 46 -8.37 -1.21 1.83
C SER A 46 -7.83 0.21 1.87
N LEU A 47 -7.20 0.62 0.77
CA LEU A 47 -6.86 2.02 0.49
C LEU A 47 -7.84 2.56 -0.56
N ILE A 48 -8.53 3.64 -0.22
CA ILE A 48 -9.45 4.33 -1.13
C ILE A 48 -8.94 5.72 -1.46
N LEU A 49 -9.32 6.19 -2.65
CA LEU A 49 -9.16 7.58 -3.10
C LEU A 49 -10.55 8.20 -3.26
N GLU A 50 -10.78 9.31 -2.57
CA GLU A 50 -11.93 10.18 -2.77
C GLU A 50 -11.50 11.42 -3.57
N THR A 51 -12.18 11.72 -4.66
CA THR A 51 -11.96 12.95 -5.45
C THR A 51 -13.22 13.80 -5.46
N ALA A 52 -13.06 15.11 -5.29
CA ALA A 52 -14.17 16.04 -5.46
C ALA A 52 -14.50 16.20 -6.96
N GLU A 53 -15.73 15.89 -7.33
CA GLU A 53 -16.27 16.13 -8.67
C GLU A 53 -16.81 17.55 -8.82
N ALA A 54 -17.05 17.98 -10.06
CA ALA A 54 -17.51 19.34 -10.39
C ALA A 54 -18.85 19.72 -9.73
N ASP A 55 -19.67 18.74 -9.36
CA ASP A 55 -20.97 18.90 -8.70
C ASP A 55 -20.88 18.86 -7.15
N LYS A 56 -19.66 18.88 -6.60
CA LYS A 56 -19.36 18.71 -5.15
C LYS A 56 -19.68 17.32 -4.59
N SER A 57 -20.07 16.36 -5.43
CA SER A 57 -20.08 14.96 -5.01
C SER A 57 -18.64 14.47 -4.85
N LYS A 58 -18.42 13.51 -3.95
CA LYS A 58 -17.14 12.82 -3.82
C LYS A 58 -17.23 11.49 -4.55
N ALA A 59 -16.48 11.32 -5.62
CA ALA A 59 -16.29 10.02 -6.24
C ALA A 59 -15.30 9.20 -5.40
N LYS A 60 -15.67 7.97 -5.05
CA LYS A 60 -14.77 7.03 -4.36
C LYS A 60 -14.26 6.00 -5.35
N SER A 61 -12.98 5.66 -5.24
CA SER A 61 -12.35 4.59 -6.01
C SER A 61 -11.43 3.78 -5.12
N LEU A 62 -11.34 2.48 -5.41
CA LEU A 62 -10.43 1.57 -4.73
C LEU A 62 -9.05 1.75 -5.34
N VAL A 63 -8.03 1.95 -4.49
CA VAL A 63 -6.64 2.04 -4.92
C VAL A 63 -5.97 0.68 -4.78
N ASP A 64 -6.09 0.06 -3.60
CA ASP A 64 -5.55 -1.28 -3.34
C ASP A 64 -6.23 -1.90 -2.12
N LYS A 65 -5.97 -3.19 -1.91
CA LYS A 65 -6.38 -3.97 -0.74
C LYS A 65 -5.20 -4.76 -0.20
N TYR A 66 -5.09 -4.84 1.12
CA TYR A 66 -3.98 -5.48 1.80
C TYR A 66 -4.48 -6.77 2.43
N ASP A 67 -3.86 -7.88 2.05
CA ASP A 67 -4.20 -9.22 2.49
C ASP A 67 -3.60 -9.54 3.86
N VAL A 68 -4.14 -10.59 4.49
CA VAL A 68 -3.57 -11.22 5.69
C VAL A 68 -2.33 -12.04 5.33
N ALA A 69 -1.23 -11.82 6.03
CA ALA A 69 0.00 -12.59 5.89
C ALA A 69 0.58 -12.93 7.27
N GLY A 70 0.13 -14.04 7.86
CA GLY A 70 0.48 -14.43 9.24
C GLY A 70 -0.31 -13.68 10.31
N SER A 71 -0.46 -12.36 10.16
CA SER A 71 -1.37 -11.50 10.94
C SER A 71 -2.18 -10.60 10.02
N ASP A 72 -3.06 -9.79 10.60
CA ASP A 72 -3.66 -8.66 9.87
C ASP A 72 -2.57 -7.64 9.46
N PRO A 73 -2.69 -7.01 8.28
CA PRO A 73 -1.80 -5.93 7.85
C PRO A 73 -1.89 -4.73 8.79
N LYS A 74 -0.76 -4.08 9.02
CA LYS A 74 -0.68 -2.79 9.70
C LYS A 74 -0.10 -1.73 8.77
N ILE A 75 -0.78 -0.59 8.67
CA ILE A 75 -0.29 0.56 7.91
C ILE A 75 0.68 1.35 8.79
N GLU A 76 1.97 1.24 8.49
CA GLU A 76 3.05 1.88 9.25
C GLU A 76 3.26 3.33 8.82
N SER A 77 3.17 3.61 7.52
CA SER A 77 3.25 4.99 7.03
C SER A 77 2.61 5.17 5.65
N LEU A 78 2.12 6.39 5.41
CA LEU A 78 1.76 6.90 4.09
C LEU A 78 2.52 8.20 3.83
N PHE A 79 3.22 8.30 2.70
CA PHE A 79 3.96 9.50 2.34
C PHE A 79 4.06 9.67 0.82
N PHE A 80 4.49 10.86 0.39
CA PHE A 80 4.64 11.18 -1.03
C PHE A 80 6.12 11.33 -1.38
N TYR A 81 6.55 10.74 -2.50
CA TYR A 81 7.90 10.86 -3.01
C TYR A 81 7.96 10.62 -4.52
N PRO A 82 8.84 11.29 -5.28
CA PRO A 82 9.01 10.99 -6.69
C PRO A 82 9.72 9.65 -6.91
N VAL A 83 9.22 8.86 -7.86
CA VAL A 83 9.86 7.65 -8.41
C VAL A 83 10.02 7.91 -9.91
N GLN A 84 11.26 7.89 -10.40
CA GLN A 84 11.66 8.27 -11.76
C GLN A 84 11.02 9.59 -12.23
N GLY A 85 11.10 10.61 -11.38
CA GLY A 85 10.55 11.95 -11.67
C GLY A 85 9.03 12.08 -11.56
N LYS A 86 8.29 10.97 -11.42
CA LYS A 86 6.83 11.00 -11.25
C LYS A 86 6.46 10.94 -9.78
N LYS A 87 5.54 11.78 -9.34
CA LYS A 87 5.08 11.80 -7.95
C LYS A 87 4.26 10.54 -7.65
N ASN A 88 4.62 9.87 -6.56
CA ASN A 88 3.95 8.65 -6.11
C ASN A 88 3.41 8.83 -4.68
N VAL A 89 2.34 8.10 -4.38
CA VAL A 89 1.91 7.75 -3.03
C VAL A 89 2.68 6.50 -2.64
N LEU A 90 3.35 6.49 -1.50
CA LEU A 90 3.99 5.30 -0.96
C LEU A 90 3.35 4.91 0.36
N VAL A 91 3.20 3.61 0.54
CA VAL A 91 2.63 3.01 1.75
C VAL A 91 3.57 1.93 2.24
N LEU A 92 3.97 2.00 3.50
CA LEU A 92 4.66 0.92 4.19
C LEU A 92 3.62 0.11 4.97
N VAL A 93 3.55 -1.17 4.68
CA VAL A 93 2.68 -2.14 5.35
C VAL A 93 3.53 -3.19 6.04
N SER A 94 3.09 -3.67 7.19
CA SER A 94 3.75 -4.76 7.90
C SER A 94 2.80 -5.80 8.44
N TRP A 95 3.33 -6.99 8.70
CA TRP A 95 2.62 -8.12 9.31
C TRP A 95 3.53 -8.80 10.34
N GLU A 96 2.94 -9.25 11.45
CA GLU A 96 3.65 -10.07 12.43
C GLU A 96 3.65 -11.53 11.99
N LEU A 97 4.85 -12.12 11.91
CA LEU A 97 5.07 -13.52 11.61
C LEU A 97 5.36 -14.29 12.90
N THR A 98 4.65 -15.38 13.15
CA THR A 98 4.74 -16.13 14.41
C THR A 98 4.97 -17.64 14.23
N SER A 99 5.36 -18.07 13.03
CA SER A 99 5.61 -19.48 12.67
C SER A 99 6.96 -20.01 13.21
N ARG A 100 7.17 -19.94 14.52
CA ARG A 100 8.41 -20.37 15.20
C ARG A 100 8.75 -21.85 14.97
N GLY A 101 7.76 -22.72 14.75
CA GLY A 101 7.97 -24.15 14.52
C GLY A 101 8.75 -24.48 13.24
N ILE A 102 8.78 -23.57 12.27
CA ILE A 102 9.58 -23.67 11.05
C ILE A 102 10.69 -22.61 11.00
N GLY A 103 10.97 -21.95 12.12
CA GLY A 103 12.01 -20.92 12.21
C GLY A 103 11.67 -19.59 11.53
N THR A 104 10.40 -19.32 11.18
CA THR A 104 9.98 -18.08 10.53
C THR A 104 9.17 -17.21 11.50
N TYR A 105 9.77 -16.12 11.98
CA TYR A 105 9.14 -15.20 12.92
C TYR A 105 9.78 -13.82 12.86
N GLY A 106 9.02 -12.78 13.24
CA GLY A 106 9.48 -11.40 13.15
C GLY A 106 8.42 -10.53 12.49
N THR A 107 8.85 -9.52 11.75
CA THR A 107 7.94 -8.62 11.03
C THR A 107 8.23 -8.64 9.54
N LEU A 108 7.24 -9.02 8.75
CA LEU A 108 7.26 -8.85 7.30
C LEU A 108 6.93 -7.39 7.00
N TYR A 109 7.72 -6.75 6.16
CA TYR A 109 7.47 -5.41 5.65
C TYR A 109 7.33 -5.44 4.14
N GLN A 110 6.46 -4.58 3.61
CA GLN A 110 6.35 -4.34 2.18
C GLN A 110 5.99 -2.89 1.87
N VAL A 111 6.69 -2.31 0.89
CA VAL A 111 6.42 -0.99 0.36
C VAL A 111 5.57 -1.10 -0.90
N TYR A 112 4.45 -0.40 -0.88
CA TYR A 112 3.56 -0.21 -2.03
C TYR A 112 3.77 1.20 -2.57
N SER A 113 3.56 1.36 -3.87
CA SER A 113 3.62 2.67 -4.50
C SER A 113 2.55 2.79 -5.57
N TYR A 114 1.97 3.98 -5.66
CA TYR A 114 0.90 4.29 -6.60
C TYR A 114 1.18 5.61 -7.30
N GLU A 115 1.07 5.61 -8.63
CA GLU A 115 1.21 6.79 -9.47
C GLU A 115 -0.13 7.18 -10.10
N LYS A 116 -0.25 8.42 -10.58
CA LYS A 116 -1.45 8.88 -11.31
C LYS A 116 -1.59 8.07 -12.60
N GLY A 117 -2.67 7.31 -12.70
CA GLY A 117 -3.11 6.63 -13.91
C GLY A 117 -4.04 7.49 -14.77
N SER A 118 -4.80 6.84 -15.65
CA SER A 118 -5.86 7.49 -16.42
C SER A 118 -7.04 7.90 -15.53
N LYS A 119 -7.81 8.92 -15.94
CA LYS A 119 -9.08 9.31 -15.31
C LYS A 119 -8.98 9.56 -13.79
N ASN A 120 -7.89 10.20 -13.33
CA ASN A 120 -7.65 10.53 -11.91
C ASN A 120 -7.63 9.32 -10.96
N GLN A 121 -7.42 8.11 -11.48
CA GLN A 121 -7.19 6.93 -10.66
C GLN A 121 -5.72 6.82 -10.26
N LEU A 122 -5.47 6.11 -9.16
CA LEU A 122 -4.13 5.68 -8.80
C LEU A 122 -3.92 4.25 -9.30
N VAL A 123 -2.74 3.98 -9.86
CA VAL A 123 -2.34 2.66 -10.33
C VAL A 123 -1.02 2.26 -9.70
N THR A 124 -0.85 0.96 -9.44
CA THR A 124 0.37 0.42 -8.84
C THR A 124 1.59 0.74 -9.68
N ASN A 125 2.60 1.35 -9.06
CA ASN A 125 3.91 1.52 -9.64
C ASN A 125 4.70 0.21 -9.50
N LYS A 126 4.78 -0.52 -10.62
CA LYS A 126 5.41 -1.85 -10.70
C LYS A 126 6.90 -1.84 -10.35
N LEU A 127 7.61 -0.73 -10.56
CA LEU A 127 9.03 -0.63 -10.24
C LEU A 127 9.28 -0.76 -8.73
N ILE A 128 8.37 -0.20 -7.93
CA ILE A 128 8.43 -0.33 -6.46
C ILE A 128 7.85 -1.66 -6.03
N ARG A 129 6.66 -2.03 -6.54
CA ARG A 129 5.93 -3.24 -6.12
C ARG A 129 6.76 -4.52 -6.27
N PHE A 130 7.62 -4.59 -7.28
CA PHE A 130 8.44 -5.77 -7.57
C PHE A 130 9.93 -5.57 -7.24
N ASP A 131 10.32 -4.47 -6.59
CA ASP A 131 11.69 -4.34 -6.08
C ASP A 131 11.88 -5.25 -4.87
N LYS A 132 12.75 -6.25 -5.02
CA LYS A 132 13.06 -7.24 -3.98
C LYS A 132 13.63 -6.65 -2.70
N HIS A 133 14.18 -5.43 -2.72
CA HIS A 133 14.71 -4.78 -1.53
C HIS A 133 13.63 -3.98 -0.78
N LEU A 134 12.46 -3.77 -1.38
CA LEU A 134 11.34 -3.04 -0.78
C LEU A 134 10.27 -3.97 -0.20
N SER A 135 10.61 -5.24 -0.02
CA SER A 135 9.86 -6.23 0.74
C SER A 135 10.86 -7.14 1.46
N GLY A 136 10.59 -7.51 2.70
CA GLY A 136 11.47 -8.43 3.43
C GLY A 136 11.09 -8.58 4.90
N ILE A 137 11.73 -9.55 5.54
CA ILE A 137 11.53 -9.86 6.95
C ILE A 137 12.61 -9.14 7.77
N ASP A 138 12.21 -8.61 8.92
CA ASP A 138 13.11 -8.31 10.02
C ASP A 138 12.84 -9.32 11.14
N GLY A 139 13.80 -10.21 11.38
CA GLY A 139 13.62 -11.36 12.27
C GLY A 139 14.31 -12.60 11.71
N TYR A 140 13.57 -13.70 11.57
CA TYR A 140 14.08 -14.96 11.07
C TYR A 140 13.18 -15.53 9.98
N GLN A 141 13.79 -16.12 8.97
CA GLN A 141 13.13 -16.87 7.91
C GLN A 141 13.80 -18.23 7.79
N GLU A 142 13.02 -19.30 8.00
CA GLU A 142 13.53 -20.69 7.90
C GLU A 142 14.77 -20.96 8.78
N GLY A 143 14.89 -20.25 9.91
CA GLY A 143 16.01 -20.36 10.84
C GLY A 143 17.20 -19.45 10.54
N GLU A 144 17.21 -18.75 9.40
CA GLU A 144 18.22 -17.74 9.07
C GLU A 144 17.77 -16.36 9.54
N GLU A 145 18.70 -15.58 10.11
CA GLU A 145 18.42 -14.20 10.54
C GLU A 145 18.33 -13.28 9.33
N GLU A 146 17.24 -12.52 9.25
CA GLU A 146 16.92 -11.59 8.19
C GLU A 146 16.80 -10.16 8.73
N HIS A 147 17.29 -9.20 7.98
CA HIS A 147 17.25 -7.79 8.37
C HIS A 147 16.71 -6.89 7.26
N PHE A 148 15.44 -6.49 7.39
CA PHE A 148 14.84 -5.51 6.52
C PHE A 148 15.20 -4.08 6.94
N ALA A 149 15.88 -3.33 6.08
CA ALA A 149 16.43 -2.02 6.42
C ALA A 149 15.44 -0.84 6.33
N TYR A 150 14.30 -0.98 5.65
CA TYR A 150 13.47 0.17 5.22
C TYR A 150 12.15 0.31 5.99
N LYS A 151 12.25 0.47 7.31
CA LYS A 151 11.11 0.46 8.24
C LYS A 151 10.41 1.81 8.42
N ASP A 152 10.85 2.85 7.70
CA ASP A 152 10.26 4.19 7.81
C ASP A 152 10.33 4.98 6.48
N ALA A 153 9.62 6.11 6.43
CA ALA A 153 9.59 6.94 5.24
C ALA A 153 10.98 7.50 4.85
N ALA A 154 11.89 7.74 5.80
CA ALA A 154 13.18 8.36 5.52
C ALA A 154 14.16 7.38 4.86
N SER A 155 14.23 6.17 5.37
CA SER A 155 15.00 5.05 4.84
C SER A 155 14.51 4.65 3.45
N ILE A 156 13.19 4.52 3.25
CA ILE A 156 12.60 4.22 1.93
C ILE A 156 12.92 5.33 0.91
N LYS A 157 12.70 6.60 1.26
CA LYS A 157 13.04 7.73 0.37
C LYS A 157 14.53 7.73 -0.01
N SER A 158 15.40 7.42 0.95
CA SER A 158 16.84 7.35 0.72
C SER A 158 17.21 6.23 -0.25
N TYR A 159 16.57 5.05 -0.13
CA TYR A 159 16.75 3.95 -1.07
C TYR A 159 16.31 4.33 -2.48
N ILE A 160 15.08 4.83 -2.63
CA ILE A 160 14.53 5.21 -3.94
C ILE A 160 15.42 6.26 -4.61
N LYS A 161 15.87 7.27 -3.86
CA LYS A 161 16.77 8.30 -4.37
C LYS A 161 18.07 7.71 -4.94
N LYS A 162 18.67 6.75 -4.23
CA LYS A 162 19.99 6.21 -4.55
C LYS A 162 19.97 5.13 -5.63
N ASN A 163 18.91 4.32 -5.69
CA ASN A 163 18.91 3.09 -6.49
C ASN A 163 17.88 3.09 -7.63
N ILE A 164 16.80 3.88 -7.51
CA ILE A 164 15.71 3.87 -8.50
C ILE A 164 15.67 5.17 -9.31
N ASN A 165 15.90 6.31 -8.65
CA ASN A 165 15.95 7.63 -9.29
C ASN A 165 17.36 7.96 -9.81
N VAL A 166 18.12 6.95 -10.23
CA VAL A 166 19.45 7.16 -10.78
C VAL A 166 19.29 7.76 -12.17
N HIS A 167 19.91 8.92 -12.37
CA HIS A 167 20.04 9.61 -13.64
C HIS A 167 21.40 9.32 -14.26
#